data_AF-A0A835WM15-F1
#
_entry.id   AF-A0A835WM15-F1
#
_cell.length_a   1.000
_cell.length_b   1.000
_cell.length_c   1.000
_cell.angle_alpha   90.00
_cell.angle_beta   90.00
_cell.angle_gamma   90.00
#
_symmetry.space_group_name_H-M   'P 1'
#
loop_
_entity.id
_entity.type
_entity.pdbx_description
1 polymer ?
#
loop_
_entity_poly.entity_id
_entity_poly.type
_entity_poly.pdbx_seq_one_letter_code
_entity_poly.pdbx_strand_id
1 'polypeptide(L)'
;MHVRRQSHLRSLSRQCRGVAPARIVKRIRQPEPVAFQEDGKPGEVAFNKGINGINEGPLKDLYARMDGLVADNQKFKADIEELKADKKELNARVDNLQPAGDLVLLNVCAQVLDGLLFAAYSRIPPVAKPKKTKVYYKSTCTLFVQLYKRLSSKGIEDSTLKALAGSSPVKDFCKGADALMDARNLSVHPPILEELDRLVKDALKLVTPEVKARSPTLSRACDVLEQYEAVIRPAINSALISSRKRS
;
A
#
# COMPACT_ATOMS: atom_id res chain seq x y z
N MET A 1 15.94 -3.09 -2.82
CA MET A 1 16.12 -1.66 -3.21
C MET A 1 15.91 -0.75 -1.99
N HIS A 2 16.87 -0.69 -1.08
CA HIS A 2 16.77 0.01 0.21
C HIS A 2 18.06 0.79 0.50
N VAL A 3 18.42 1.75 -0.35
CA VAL A 3 19.69 2.50 -0.19
C VAL A 3 19.55 4.02 -0.33
N ARG A 4 18.38 4.57 -0.71
CA ARG A 4 18.27 6.02 -1.00
C ARG A 4 17.74 6.92 0.14
N ARG A 5 17.45 6.39 1.33
CA ARG A 5 16.95 7.20 2.47
C ARG A 5 17.96 7.46 3.61
N GLN A 6 19.16 6.89 3.57
CA GLN A 6 20.20 7.16 4.59
C GLN A 6 21.20 8.27 4.22
N SER A 7 21.16 8.79 2.99
CA SER A 7 22.11 9.82 2.53
C SER A 7 21.73 11.25 2.93
N HIS A 8 20.46 11.53 3.25
CA HIS A 8 20.03 12.88 3.65
C HIS A 8 20.21 13.18 5.15
N LEU A 9 20.21 12.15 6.01
CA LEU A 9 20.50 12.34 7.44
C LEU A 9 22.01 12.45 7.76
N ARG A 10 22.88 12.16 6.79
CA ARG A 10 24.34 12.32 6.94
C ARG A 10 24.88 13.66 6.45
N SER A 11 24.12 14.46 5.70
CA SER A 11 24.56 15.82 5.32
C SER A 11 24.35 16.84 6.45
N LEU A 12 23.32 16.66 7.29
CA LEU A 12 23.05 17.56 8.42
C LEU A 12 23.97 17.34 9.64
N SER A 13 24.60 16.17 9.77
CA SER A 13 25.55 15.87 10.87
C SER A 13 27.00 16.29 10.57
N ARG A 14 27.32 16.62 9.31
CA ARG A 14 28.65 17.12 8.90
C ARG A 14 28.77 18.63 8.90
N GLN A 15 27.68 19.37 9.06
CA GLN A 15 27.71 20.85 9.09
C GLN A 15 27.91 21.43 10.49
N CYS A 16 28.05 20.58 11.53
CA CYS A 16 28.31 20.98 12.92
C CYS A 16 29.68 20.54 13.46
N ARG A 17 30.66 20.24 12.59
CA ARG A 17 32.06 19.95 13.00
C ARG A 17 33.03 20.77 12.18
N GLY A 18 33.29 22.01 12.60
CA GLY A 18 34.26 22.84 11.91
C GLY A 18 34.33 24.29 12.35
N VAL A 19 34.17 24.59 13.64
CA VAL A 19 34.69 25.85 14.18
C VAL A 19 35.24 25.55 15.58
N ALA A 20 36.55 25.40 15.66
CA ALA A 20 37.26 25.40 16.94
C ALA A 20 36.92 26.68 17.70
N PRO A 21 36.84 26.66 19.04
CA PRO A 21 36.72 27.90 19.80
C PRO A 21 38.02 28.68 19.60
N ALA A 22 38.01 29.66 18.71
CA ALA A 22 39.05 30.68 18.67
C ALA A 22 39.04 31.36 20.04
N ARG A 23 40.07 31.07 20.84
CA ARG A 23 40.42 31.85 22.02
C ARG A 23 40.70 33.28 21.56
N ILE A 24 39.66 34.10 21.51
CA ILE A 24 39.81 35.55 21.53
C ILE A 24 40.07 35.90 23.00
N VAL A 25 41.33 35.75 23.42
CA VAL A 25 41.84 36.50 24.57
C VAL A 25 41.98 37.94 24.07
N LYS A 26 40.87 38.68 23.98
CA LYS A 26 40.96 40.13 24.08
C LYS A 26 41.40 40.38 25.51
N ARG A 27 42.68 40.77 25.67
CA ARG A 27 43.14 41.44 26.89
C ARG A 27 42.08 42.48 27.23
N ILE A 28 41.31 42.23 28.28
CA ILE A 28 40.66 43.30 29.01
C ILE A 28 41.85 44.12 29.51
N ARG A 29 42.17 45.21 28.81
CA ARG A 29 42.98 46.25 29.43
C ARG A 29 42.18 46.63 30.66
N GLN A 30 42.76 46.43 31.83
CA GLN A 30 42.23 47.04 33.03
C GLN A 30 41.95 48.51 32.69
N PRO A 31 40.76 49.05 33.02
CA PRO A 31 40.55 50.47 32.83
C PRO A 31 41.65 51.20 33.59
N GLU A 32 42.41 52.05 32.90
CA GLU A 32 43.34 52.95 33.58
C GLU A 32 42.53 53.71 34.64
N PRO A 33 43.07 53.86 35.87
CA PRO A 33 42.37 54.58 36.91
C PRO A 33 42.05 55.97 36.38
N VAL A 34 40.75 56.27 36.31
CA VAL A 34 40.27 57.61 35.96
C VAL A 34 40.83 58.55 37.03
N ALA A 35 41.80 59.37 36.63
CA ALA A 35 42.30 60.43 37.48
C ALA A 35 41.13 61.38 37.75
N PHE A 36 40.67 61.40 39.00
CA PHE A 36 39.76 62.41 39.49
C PHE A 36 40.55 63.73 39.56
N GLN A 37 40.18 64.72 38.74
CA GLN A 37 40.57 66.10 39.00
C GLN A 37 39.86 66.58 40.27
N GLU A 38 40.57 67.35 41.09
CA GLU A 38 40.21 67.76 42.46
C GLU A 38 39.01 68.72 42.58
N ASP A 39 38.20 68.92 41.54
CA ASP A 39 37.05 69.81 41.58
C ASP A 39 35.77 69.03 41.31
N GLY A 40 35.08 68.62 42.38
CA GLY A 40 33.92 67.72 42.41
C GLY A 40 32.69 68.12 41.59
N LYS A 41 32.78 68.07 40.26
CA LYS A 41 31.64 68.03 39.34
C LYS A 41 31.66 66.71 38.55
N PRO A 42 30.78 65.76 38.85
CA PRO A 42 30.53 64.66 37.94
C PRO A 42 29.56 65.12 36.84
N GLY A 43 29.77 64.64 35.62
CA GLY A 43 28.64 64.41 34.72
C GLY A 43 28.54 65.37 33.54
N GLU A 44 28.63 64.79 32.35
CA GLU A 44 27.45 64.49 31.53
C GLU A 44 27.89 64.00 30.14
N VAL A 45 29.02 64.50 29.65
CA VAL A 45 29.43 64.29 28.26
C VAL A 45 29.97 62.88 27.99
N ALA A 46 30.62 62.24 28.96
CA ALA A 46 31.22 60.91 28.77
C ALA A 46 30.23 59.75 29.05
N PHE A 47 29.26 59.94 29.95
CA PHE A 47 28.30 58.89 30.30
C PHE A 47 27.22 58.73 29.21
N ASN A 48 26.75 59.84 28.61
CA ASN A 48 25.75 59.78 27.53
C ASN A 48 26.30 59.24 26.21
N LYS A 49 27.61 59.34 25.94
CA LYS A 49 28.22 58.82 24.70
C LYS A 49 28.46 57.30 24.75
N GLY A 50 28.66 56.73 25.94
CA GLY A 50 28.88 55.30 26.13
C GLY A 50 27.61 54.45 26.04
N ILE A 51 26.46 54.98 26.48
CA ILE A 51 25.20 54.23 26.47
C ILE A 51 24.55 54.22 25.07
N ASN A 52 24.69 55.29 24.29
CA ASN A 52 24.13 55.39 22.95
C ASN A 52 24.91 54.59 21.88
N GLY A 53 26.20 54.30 22.11
CA GLY A 53 27.04 53.59 21.13
C GLY A 53 27.12 52.08 21.30
N ILE A 54 26.87 51.54 22.51
CA ILE A 54 27.13 50.13 22.83
C ILE A 54 25.87 49.25 22.64
N ASN A 55 24.67 49.84 22.68
CA ASN A 55 23.41 49.08 22.65
C ASN A 55 22.72 49.01 21.27
N GLU A 56 23.20 49.72 20.25
CA GLU A 56 22.51 49.72 18.95
C GLU A 56 22.91 48.56 18.03
N GLY A 57 24.19 48.21 17.95
CA GLY A 57 24.69 47.19 17.01
C GLY A 57 24.18 45.77 17.32
N PRO A 58 24.46 45.22 18.51
CA PRO A 58 24.00 43.88 18.89
C PRO A 58 22.47 43.76 18.91
N LEU A 59 21.76 44.85 19.23
CA LEU A 59 20.30 44.88 19.24
C LEU A 59 19.73 44.86 17.81
N LYS A 60 20.32 45.64 16.87
CA LYS A 60 19.97 45.61 15.44
C LYS A 60 20.20 44.22 14.82
N ASP A 61 21.31 43.56 15.16
CA ASP A 61 21.60 42.20 14.69
C ASP A 61 20.59 41.17 15.22
N LEU A 62 20.16 41.35 16.48
CA LEU A 62 19.15 40.48 17.09
C LEU A 62 17.77 40.68 16.46
N TYR A 63 17.37 41.92 16.16
CA TYR A 63 16.16 42.22 15.42
C TYR A 63 16.21 41.65 14.00
N ALA A 64 17.30 41.84 13.25
CA ALA A 64 17.45 41.29 11.91
C ALA A 64 17.36 39.75 11.90
N ARG A 65 17.94 39.09 12.91
CA ARG A 65 17.86 37.63 13.07
C ARG A 65 16.45 37.16 13.45
N MET A 66 15.76 37.93 14.29
CA MET A 66 14.36 37.66 14.64
C MET A 66 13.45 37.80 13.42
N ASP A 67 13.65 38.84 12.61
CA ASP A 67 12.91 39.05 11.35
C ASP A 67 13.16 37.89 10.38
N GLY A 68 14.40 37.43 10.26
CA GLY A 68 14.75 36.22 9.49
C GLY A 68 14.02 34.97 9.98
N LEU A 69 13.97 34.74 11.30
CA LEU A 69 13.24 33.61 11.88
C LEU A 69 11.72 33.71 11.70
N VAL A 70 11.16 34.92 11.69
CA VAL A 70 9.74 35.15 11.40
C VAL A 70 9.45 34.82 9.95
N ALA A 71 10.28 35.27 9.01
CA ALA A 71 10.15 34.96 7.60
C ALA A 71 10.27 33.44 7.34
N ASP A 72 11.25 32.78 7.96
CA ASP A 72 11.42 31.33 7.85
C ASP A 72 10.21 30.57 8.44
N ASN A 73 9.65 31.03 9.57
CA ASN A 73 8.44 30.44 10.13
C ASN A 73 7.22 30.60 9.21
N GLN A 74 7.08 31.74 8.54
CA GLN A 74 6.02 31.96 7.56
C GLN A 74 6.17 31.00 6.37
N LYS A 75 7.41 30.81 5.90
CA LYS A 75 7.71 29.85 4.84
C LYS A 75 7.40 28.41 5.26
N PHE A 76 7.84 27.97 6.45
CA PHE A 76 7.52 26.63 6.94
C PHE A 76 6.02 26.39 7.10
N LYS A 77 5.26 27.42 7.52
CA LYS A 77 3.80 27.31 7.57
C LYS A 77 3.20 27.11 6.17
N ALA A 78 3.69 27.82 5.17
CA ALA A 78 3.26 27.64 3.79
C ALA A 78 3.58 26.23 3.27
N ASP A 79 4.83 25.77 3.46
CA ASP A 79 5.27 24.43 3.05
C ASP A 79 4.43 23.32 3.73
N ILE A 80 4.05 23.50 5.00
CA ILE A 80 3.19 22.55 5.72
C ILE A 80 1.79 22.49 5.11
N GLU A 81 1.20 23.63 4.73
CA GLU A 81 -0.12 23.65 4.10
C GLU A 81 -0.08 23.02 2.69
N GLU A 82 0.99 23.25 1.92
CA GLU A 82 1.21 22.57 0.64
C GLU A 82 1.31 21.06 0.82
N LEU A 83 2.12 20.57 1.76
CA LEU A 83 2.24 19.14 2.04
C LEU A 83 0.92 18.50 2.50
N LYS A 84 0.07 19.23 3.23
CA LYS A 84 -1.27 18.76 3.60
C LYS A 84 -2.17 18.63 2.37
N ALA A 85 -2.10 19.58 1.44
CA ALA A 85 -2.86 19.54 0.19
C ALA A 85 -2.41 18.34 -0.68
N ASP A 86 -1.11 18.18 -0.88
CA ASP A 86 -0.53 17.05 -1.63
C ASP A 86 -0.92 15.70 -1.03
N LYS A 87 -0.89 15.58 0.30
CA LYS A 87 -1.33 14.36 1.00
C LYS A 87 -2.81 14.07 0.74
N LYS A 88 -3.66 15.09 0.73
CA LYS A 88 -5.10 14.93 0.45
C LYS A 88 -5.33 14.49 -0.99
N GLU A 89 -4.62 15.06 -1.95
CA GLU A 89 -4.70 14.67 -3.35
C GLU A 89 -4.20 13.23 -3.56
N LEU A 90 -3.06 12.87 -2.97
CA LEU A 90 -2.52 11.51 -3.03
C LEU A 90 -3.50 10.49 -2.45
N ASN A 91 -4.13 10.78 -1.31
CA ASN A 91 -5.14 9.91 -0.73
C ASN A 91 -6.34 9.75 -1.68
N ALA A 92 -6.86 10.84 -2.25
CA ALA A 92 -7.96 10.76 -3.21
C ALA A 92 -7.60 9.93 -4.46
N ARG A 93 -6.35 10.03 -4.95
CA ARG A 93 -5.86 9.21 -6.07
C ARG A 93 -5.75 7.74 -5.69
N VAL A 94 -5.29 7.43 -4.48
CA VAL A 94 -5.25 6.06 -3.95
C VAL A 94 -6.67 5.50 -3.85
N ASP A 95 -7.60 6.26 -3.31
CA ASP A 95 -9.01 5.86 -3.16
C ASP A 95 -9.66 5.61 -4.53
N ASN A 96 -9.30 6.37 -5.57
CA ASN A 96 -9.80 6.16 -6.93
C ASN A 96 -9.18 4.94 -7.64
N LEU A 97 -7.94 4.56 -7.30
CA LEU A 97 -7.27 3.39 -7.89
C LEU A 97 -7.62 2.08 -7.17
N GLN A 98 -8.06 2.14 -5.92
CA GLN A 98 -8.47 0.96 -5.13
C GLN A 98 -9.60 0.14 -5.80
N PRO A 99 -10.70 0.73 -6.28
CA PRO A 99 -11.75 0.00 -6.99
C PRO A 99 -11.25 -0.74 -8.23
N ALA A 100 -10.25 -0.18 -8.93
CA ALA A 100 -9.66 -0.83 -10.10
C ALA A 100 -8.81 -2.06 -9.70
N GLY A 101 -8.04 -1.97 -8.61
CA GLY A 101 -7.28 -3.10 -8.06
C GLY A 101 -8.17 -4.23 -7.54
N ASP A 102 -9.24 -3.87 -6.83
CA ASP A 102 -10.23 -4.82 -6.31
C ASP A 102 -10.92 -5.57 -7.46
N LEU A 103 -11.29 -4.87 -8.54
CA LEU A 103 -11.89 -5.48 -9.72
C LEU A 103 -10.94 -6.44 -10.45
N VAL A 104 -9.64 -6.12 -10.51
CA VAL A 104 -8.62 -7.04 -11.08
C VAL A 104 -8.57 -8.33 -10.28
N LEU A 105 -8.51 -8.24 -8.94
CA LEU A 105 -8.49 -9.42 -8.06
C LEU A 105 -9.72 -10.31 -8.27
N LEU A 106 -10.91 -9.71 -8.31
CA LEU A 106 -12.16 -10.45 -8.52
C LEU A 106 -12.20 -11.11 -9.91
N ASN A 107 -11.78 -10.40 -10.96
CA ASN A 107 -11.76 -10.94 -12.32
C ASN A 107 -10.78 -12.11 -12.47
N VAL A 108 -9.57 -12.01 -11.91
CA VAL A 108 -8.58 -13.10 -11.97
C VAL A 108 -9.07 -14.28 -11.14
N CYS A 109 -9.59 -14.04 -9.93
CA CYS A 109 -10.17 -15.10 -9.10
C CYS A 109 -11.29 -15.84 -9.84
N ALA A 110 -12.17 -15.13 -10.54
CA ALA A 110 -13.24 -15.76 -11.31
C ALA A 110 -12.71 -16.65 -12.46
N GLN A 111 -11.65 -16.23 -13.16
CA GLN A 111 -11.01 -17.07 -14.18
C GLN A 111 -10.37 -18.33 -13.59
N VAL A 112 -9.77 -18.22 -12.40
CA VAL A 112 -9.27 -19.38 -11.65
C VAL A 112 -10.42 -20.33 -11.27
N LEU A 113 -11.55 -19.78 -10.81
CA LEU A 113 -12.74 -20.56 -10.50
C LEU A 113 -13.34 -21.24 -11.74
N ASP A 114 -13.35 -20.59 -12.91
CA ASP A 114 -13.73 -21.24 -14.18
C ASP A 114 -12.84 -22.45 -14.49
N GLY A 115 -11.52 -22.30 -14.31
CA GLY A 115 -10.58 -23.41 -14.48
C GLY A 115 -10.84 -24.56 -13.52
N LEU A 116 -11.11 -24.24 -12.25
CA LEU A 116 -11.47 -25.23 -11.24
C LEU A 116 -12.81 -25.92 -11.57
N LEU A 117 -13.79 -25.17 -12.08
CA LEU A 117 -15.07 -25.72 -12.52
C LEU A 117 -14.87 -26.76 -13.63
N PHE A 118 -14.05 -26.42 -14.63
CA PHE A 118 -13.65 -27.36 -15.69
C PHE A 118 -12.99 -28.62 -15.09
N ALA A 119 -12.06 -28.44 -14.16
CA ALA A 119 -11.36 -29.55 -13.53
C ALA A 119 -12.31 -30.52 -12.81
N ALA A 120 -13.24 -29.98 -12.03
CA ALA A 120 -14.23 -30.77 -11.31
C ALA A 120 -15.21 -31.47 -12.26
N TYR A 121 -15.69 -30.80 -13.32
CA TYR A 121 -16.57 -31.43 -14.31
C TYR A 121 -15.93 -32.59 -15.05
N SER A 122 -14.61 -32.53 -15.32
CA SER A 122 -13.88 -33.60 -16.01
C SER A 122 -13.91 -34.95 -15.28
N ARG A 123 -14.19 -34.92 -13.97
CA ARG A 123 -14.31 -36.10 -13.08
C ARG A 123 -15.66 -36.78 -13.17
N ILE A 124 -16.70 -36.07 -13.65
CA ILE A 124 -18.02 -36.65 -13.86
C ILE A 124 -17.96 -37.51 -15.13
N PRO A 125 -18.30 -38.81 -15.06
CA PRO A 125 -18.35 -39.66 -16.25
C PRO A 125 -19.31 -39.07 -17.28
N PRO A 126 -18.98 -39.14 -18.58
CA PRO A 126 -19.89 -38.67 -19.62
C PRO A 126 -21.23 -39.42 -19.49
N VAL A 127 -22.30 -38.66 -19.31
CA VAL A 127 -23.66 -39.23 -19.35
C VAL A 127 -23.90 -39.72 -20.77
N ALA A 128 -24.38 -40.96 -20.93
CA ALA A 128 -24.87 -41.44 -22.22
C ALA A 128 -25.82 -40.40 -22.83
N LYS A 129 -25.47 -39.91 -24.03
CA LYS A 129 -26.01 -38.71 -24.71
C LYS A 129 -27.38 -38.24 -24.19
N PRO A 130 -27.48 -37.07 -23.53
CA PRO A 130 -28.78 -36.47 -23.28
C PRO A 130 -29.44 -36.05 -24.61
N LYS A 131 -30.75 -36.31 -24.74
CA LYS A 131 -31.57 -35.82 -25.86
C LYS A 131 -31.42 -34.30 -25.95
N LYS A 132 -31.10 -33.80 -27.15
CA LYS A 132 -30.90 -32.38 -27.48
C LYS A 132 -32.03 -31.54 -26.89
N THR A 133 -31.77 -30.88 -25.77
CA THR A 133 -32.60 -29.81 -25.23
C THR A 133 -31.78 -28.54 -25.36
N LYS A 134 -32.31 -27.56 -26.11
CA LYS A 134 -31.73 -26.23 -26.20
C LYS A 134 -31.83 -25.59 -24.81
N VAL A 135 -30.74 -25.59 -24.07
CA VAL A 135 -30.67 -24.93 -22.76
C VAL A 135 -30.34 -23.45 -23.00
N TYR A 136 -31.35 -22.60 -22.79
CA TYR A 136 -31.14 -21.16 -22.61
C TYR A 136 -30.43 -20.96 -21.27
N TYR A 137 -29.16 -20.54 -21.27
CA TYR A 137 -28.45 -20.19 -20.05
C TYR A 137 -28.98 -18.84 -19.54
N LYS A 138 -29.98 -18.89 -18.67
CA LYS A 138 -30.25 -17.79 -17.74
C LYS A 138 -29.17 -17.86 -16.67
N SER A 139 -28.17 -16.98 -16.78
CA SER A 139 -27.05 -16.86 -15.82
C SER A 139 -27.59 -16.54 -14.44
N THR A 140 -27.54 -17.50 -13.52
CA THR A 140 -28.02 -17.31 -12.15
C THR A 140 -27.19 -18.21 -11.20
N CYS A 141 -26.13 -17.60 -10.67
CA CYS A 141 -25.43 -17.81 -9.40
C CYS A 141 -25.42 -19.17 -8.67
N THR A 142 -25.31 -20.29 -9.38
CA THR A 142 -25.33 -21.63 -8.74
C THR A 142 -24.40 -22.67 -9.36
N LEU A 143 -23.39 -22.28 -10.15
CA LEU A 143 -22.55 -23.25 -10.86
C LEU A 143 -21.78 -24.17 -9.89
N PHE A 144 -21.18 -23.62 -8.84
CA PHE A 144 -20.43 -24.40 -7.86
C PHE A 144 -21.34 -25.16 -6.91
N VAL A 145 -22.46 -24.56 -6.46
CA VAL A 145 -23.44 -25.27 -5.62
C VAL A 145 -24.09 -26.43 -6.38
N GLN A 146 -24.45 -26.25 -7.65
CA GLN A 146 -24.99 -27.32 -8.49
C GLN A 146 -23.95 -28.40 -8.77
N LEU A 147 -22.71 -28.01 -9.05
CA LEU A 147 -21.61 -28.95 -9.24
C LEU A 147 -21.39 -29.80 -7.98
N TYR A 148 -21.32 -29.18 -6.80
CA TYR A 148 -21.17 -29.90 -5.54
C TYR A 148 -22.29 -30.92 -5.34
N LYS A 149 -23.57 -30.51 -5.53
CA LYS A 149 -24.70 -31.44 -5.47
C LYS A 149 -24.56 -32.61 -6.45
N ARG A 150 -24.10 -32.35 -7.68
CA ARG A 150 -23.90 -33.38 -8.70
C ARG A 150 -22.79 -34.36 -8.31
N LEU A 151 -21.64 -33.86 -7.86
CA LEU A 151 -20.53 -34.69 -7.39
C LEU A 151 -20.96 -35.57 -6.21
N SER A 152 -21.63 -34.98 -5.21
CA SER A 152 -22.17 -35.70 -4.06
C SER A 152 -23.18 -36.79 -4.48
N SER A 153 -24.09 -36.49 -5.43
CA SER A 153 -25.06 -37.47 -5.92
C SER A 153 -24.43 -38.68 -6.66
N LYS A 154 -23.17 -38.53 -7.09
CA LYS A 154 -22.39 -39.58 -7.75
C LYS A 154 -21.42 -40.28 -6.81
N GLY A 155 -21.44 -39.96 -5.52
CA GLY A 155 -20.48 -40.49 -4.54
C GLY A 155 -19.04 -40.01 -4.78
N ILE A 156 -18.86 -38.93 -5.56
CA ILE A 156 -17.54 -38.37 -5.85
C ILE A 156 -17.24 -37.35 -4.76
N GLU A 157 -16.34 -37.71 -3.85
CA GLU A 157 -15.76 -36.75 -2.91
C GLU A 157 -14.65 -35.97 -3.59
N ASP A 158 -14.81 -34.64 -3.62
CA ASP A 158 -13.83 -33.76 -4.24
C ASP A 158 -12.82 -33.26 -3.19
N SER A 159 -11.64 -33.88 -3.15
CA SER A 159 -10.56 -33.52 -2.22
C SER A 159 -10.04 -32.09 -2.44
N THR A 160 -10.11 -31.57 -3.67
CA THR A 160 -9.73 -30.19 -4.00
C THR A 160 -10.73 -29.22 -3.38
N LEU A 161 -12.04 -29.43 -3.55
CA LEU A 161 -13.05 -28.57 -2.93
C LEU A 161 -13.04 -28.66 -1.40
N LYS A 162 -12.76 -29.84 -0.83
CA LYS A 162 -12.58 -30.01 0.63
C LYS A 162 -11.37 -29.22 1.14
N ALA A 163 -10.22 -29.31 0.45
CA ALA A 163 -9.02 -28.57 0.84
C ALA A 163 -9.26 -27.05 0.81
N LEU A 164 -9.89 -26.54 -0.26
CA LEU A 164 -10.20 -25.11 -0.41
C LEU A 164 -11.20 -24.60 0.64
N ALA A 165 -12.15 -25.45 1.06
CA ALA A 165 -13.10 -25.11 2.12
C ALA A 165 -12.45 -25.04 3.51
N GLY A 166 -11.30 -25.69 3.71
CA GLY A 166 -10.58 -25.73 4.97
C GLY A 166 -11.45 -26.32 6.08
N SER A 167 -11.65 -25.55 7.16
CA SER A 167 -12.52 -25.93 8.28
C SER A 167 -14.01 -25.67 8.04
N SER A 168 -14.37 -24.96 6.96
CA SER A 168 -15.75 -24.62 6.65
C SER A 168 -16.44 -25.73 5.84
N PRO A 169 -17.77 -25.86 5.90
CA PRO A 169 -18.50 -26.77 5.02
C PRO A 169 -18.24 -26.44 3.54
N VAL A 170 -17.97 -27.46 2.71
CA VAL A 170 -17.73 -27.30 1.26
C VAL A 170 -18.87 -26.55 0.56
N LYS A 171 -20.11 -26.75 1.02
CA LYS A 171 -21.28 -26.03 0.52
C LYS A 171 -21.17 -24.51 0.66
N ASP A 172 -20.56 -24.02 1.74
CA ASP A 172 -20.43 -22.59 2.00
C ASP A 172 -19.26 -21.98 1.21
N PHE A 173 -18.20 -22.76 0.97
CA PHE A 173 -17.21 -22.42 -0.06
C PHE A 173 -17.89 -22.26 -1.43
N CYS A 174 -18.70 -23.24 -1.86
CA CYS A 174 -19.37 -23.20 -3.16
C CYS A 174 -20.28 -21.98 -3.32
N LYS A 175 -21.06 -21.61 -2.27
CA LYS A 175 -21.85 -20.37 -2.29
C LYS A 175 -20.98 -19.13 -2.44
N GLY A 176 -19.83 -19.11 -1.77
CA GLY A 176 -18.84 -18.03 -1.89
C GLY A 176 -18.28 -17.91 -3.31
N ALA A 177 -17.93 -19.05 -3.91
CA ALA A 177 -17.45 -19.10 -5.28
C ALA A 177 -18.50 -18.63 -6.28
N ASP A 178 -19.77 -19.02 -6.10
CA ASP A 178 -20.87 -18.52 -6.93
C ASP A 178 -21.03 -17.00 -6.81
N ALA A 179 -21.01 -16.44 -5.60
CA ALA A 179 -21.07 -14.98 -5.40
C ALA A 179 -19.87 -14.22 -6.02
N LEU A 180 -18.68 -14.82 -6.01
CA LEU A 180 -17.50 -14.27 -6.68
C LEU A 180 -17.67 -14.24 -8.20
N MET A 181 -18.27 -15.28 -8.77
CA MET A 181 -18.53 -15.39 -10.20
C MET A 181 -19.58 -14.38 -10.68
N ASP A 182 -20.56 -14.03 -9.85
CA ASP A 182 -21.56 -13.01 -10.17
C ASP A 182 -21.00 -11.59 -10.17
N ALA A 183 -19.95 -11.34 -9.38
CA ALA A 183 -19.34 -10.02 -9.24
C ALA A 183 -18.44 -9.62 -10.43
N ARG A 184 -18.39 -10.41 -11.50
CA ARG A 184 -17.45 -10.30 -12.63
C ARG A 184 -18.00 -9.51 -13.83
N ASN A 185 -17.09 -8.91 -14.62
CA ASN A 185 -17.32 -8.46 -16.01
C ASN A 185 -16.94 -9.54 -17.06
N LEU A 186 -17.83 -9.76 -18.03
CA LEU A 186 -17.87 -10.93 -18.94
C LEU A 186 -16.72 -11.00 -19.98
N SER A 187 -15.89 -12.05 -19.90
CA SER A 187 -15.08 -12.57 -21.02
C SER A 187 -14.58 -13.97 -20.66
N VAL A 188 -15.28 -15.02 -21.11
CA VAL A 188 -14.96 -16.42 -20.80
C VAL A 188 -14.13 -17.02 -21.93
N HIS A 189 -12.92 -17.45 -21.63
CA HIS A 189 -12.12 -18.32 -22.48
C HIS A 189 -11.72 -19.57 -21.69
N PRO A 190 -11.56 -20.74 -22.35
CA PRO A 190 -11.06 -21.93 -21.68
C PRO A 190 -9.72 -21.62 -20.98
N PRO A 191 -9.45 -22.25 -19.82
CA PRO A 191 -8.29 -21.93 -19.01
C PRO A 191 -7.00 -22.26 -19.78
N ILE A 192 -6.33 -21.22 -20.30
CA ILE A 192 -4.95 -21.32 -20.78
C ILE A 192 -4.08 -21.23 -19.53
N LEU A 193 -3.39 -22.31 -19.18
CA LEU A 193 -2.74 -22.44 -17.88
C LEU A 193 -1.62 -21.41 -17.72
N GLU A 194 -0.87 -21.15 -18.78
CA GLU A 194 0.21 -20.17 -18.82
C GLU A 194 -0.31 -18.74 -18.61
N GLU A 195 -1.49 -18.44 -19.15
CA GLU A 195 -2.12 -17.13 -18.97
C GLU A 195 -2.71 -16.98 -17.56
N LEU A 196 -3.32 -18.05 -17.02
CA LEU A 196 -3.74 -18.05 -15.62
C LEU A 196 -2.56 -17.88 -14.66
N ASP A 197 -1.44 -18.58 -14.90
CA ASP A 197 -0.21 -18.45 -14.12
C ASP A 197 0.27 -16.99 -14.10
N ARG A 198 0.28 -16.34 -15.27
CA ARG A 198 0.66 -14.93 -15.42
C ARG A 198 -0.30 -14.00 -14.66
N LEU A 199 -1.60 -14.16 -14.88
CA LEU A 199 -2.64 -13.33 -14.26
C LEU A 199 -2.65 -13.47 -12.73
N VAL A 200 -2.53 -14.69 -12.20
CA VAL A 200 -2.47 -14.94 -10.76
C VAL A 200 -1.20 -14.33 -10.16
N LYS A 201 -0.04 -14.50 -10.81
CA LYS A 201 1.22 -13.91 -10.36
C LYS A 201 1.15 -12.38 -10.28
N ASP A 202 0.48 -11.74 -11.24
CA ASP A 202 0.28 -10.29 -11.22
C ASP A 202 -0.75 -9.87 -10.15
N ALA A 203 -1.84 -10.62 -10.01
CA ALA A 203 -2.88 -10.38 -9.00
C ALA A 203 -2.36 -10.53 -7.56
N LEU A 204 -1.51 -11.53 -7.29
CA LEU A 204 -0.92 -11.76 -5.97
C LEU A 204 -0.09 -10.57 -5.46
N LYS A 205 0.44 -9.72 -6.34
CA LYS A 205 1.14 -8.48 -5.95
C LYS A 205 0.22 -7.45 -5.29
N LEU A 206 -1.09 -7.56 -5.54
CA LEU A 206 -2.13 -6.69 -4.99
C LEU A 206 -2.72 -7.26 -3.69
N VAL A 207 -2.42 -8.52 -3.34
CA VAL A 207 -2.95 -9.15 -2.12
C VAL A 207 -2.18 -8.63 -0.91
N THR A 208 -2.88 -7.87 -0.06
CA THR A 208 -2.35 -7.39 1.22
C THR A 208 -3.38 -7.62 2.34
N PRO A 209 -2.97 -7.63 3.62
CA PRO A 209 -3.91 -7.73 4.75
C PRO A 209 -5.00 -6.66 4.72
N GLU A 210 -4.65 -5.43 4.30
CA GLU A 210 -5.60 -4.32 4.18
C GLU A 210 -6.65 -4.62 3.12
N VAL A 211 -6.26 -5.17 1.96
CA VAL A 211 -7.20 -5.56 0.89
C VAL A 211 -8.14 -6.67 1.36
N LYS A 212 -7.62 -7.68 2.07
CA LYS A 212 -8.45 -8.75 2.66
C LYS A 212 -9.48 -8.20 3.64
N ALA A 213 -9.10 -7.22 4.46
CA ALA A 213 -9.98 -6.64 5.47
C ALA A 213 -11.11 -5.76 4.88
N ARG A 214 -11.03 -5.32 3.63
CA ARG A 214 -12.03 -4.42 3.01
C ARG A 214 -13.40 -5.06 2.85
N SER A 215 -13.44 -6.33 2.44
CA SER A 215 -14.71 -7.04 2.29
C SER A 215 -14.54 -8.55 2.41
N PRO A 216 -15.58 -9.27 2.85
CA PRO A 216 -15.58 -10.73 2.87
C PRO A 216 -15.31 -11.34 1.49
N THR A 217 -15.82 -10.70 0.43
CA THR A 217 -15.64 -11.13 -0.97
C THR A 217 -14.18 -11.04 -1.39
N LEU A 218 -13.51 -9.92 -1.10
CA LEU A 218 -12.09 -9.74 -1.42
C LEU A 218 -11.20 -10.66 -0.59
N SER A 219 -11.49 -10.85 0.70
CA SER A 219 -10.78 -11.82 1.53
C SER A 219 -10.80 -13.19 0.88
N ARG A 220 -11.98 -13.68 0.49
CA ARG A 220 -12.14 -14.99 -0.14
C ARG A 220 -11.47 -15.08 -1.50
N ALA A 221 -11.54 -14.03 -2.31
CA ALA A 221 -10.82 -13.98 -3.58
C ALA A 221 -9.30 -14.10 -3.37
N CYS A 222 -8.75 -13.38 -2.40
CA CYS A 222 -7.34 -13.46 -2.05
C CYS A 222 -6.97 -14.87 -1.58
N ASP A 223 -7.78 -15.48 -0.72
CA ASP A 223 -7.52 -16.84 -0.21
C ASP A 223 -7.54 -17.90 -1.33
N VAL A 224 -8.41 -17.73 -2.34
CA VAL A 224 -8.43 -18.59 -3.54
C VAL A 224 -7.16 -18.40 -4.37
N LEU A 225 -6.74 -17.15 -4.59
CA LEU A 225 -5.53 -16.83 -5.36
C LEU A 225 -4.26 -17.34 -4.66
N GLU A 226 -4.17 -17.22 -3.34
CA GLU A 226 -3.05 -17.74 -2.55
C GLU A 226 -2.95 -19.27 -2.62
N GLN A 227 -4.08 -19.96 -2.72
CA GLN A 227 -4.13 -21.43 -2.88
C GLN A 227 -3.94 -21.89 -4.33
N TYR A 228 -3.80 -20.97 -5.28
CA TYR A 228 -3.73 -21.30 -6.69
C TYR A 228 -2.62 -22.30 -7.00
N GLU A 229 -1.37 -21.98 -6.66
CA GLU A 229 -0.21 -22.79 -7.05
C GLU A 229 -0.22 -24.17 -6.37
N ALA A 230 -0.55 -24.20 -5.08
CA ALA A 230 -0.45 -25.41 -4.27
C ALA A 230 -1.62 -26.40 -4.49
N VAL A 231 -2.83 -25.88 -4.72
CA VAL A 231 -4.07 -26.70 -4.69
C VAL A 231 -4.79 -26.68 -6.03
N ILE A 232 -5.01 -25.50 -6.61
CA ILE A 232 -5.93 -25.34 -7.75
C ILE A 232 -5.23 -25.70 -9.07
N ARG A 233 -4.04 -25.15 -9.31
CA ARG A 233 -3.27 -25.33 -10.54
C ARG A 233 -2.99 -26.81 -10.86
N PRO A 234 -2.56 -27.67 -9.90
CA PRO A 234 -2.39 -29.10 -10.17
C PRO A 234 -3.69 -29.79 -10.56
N ALA A 235 -4.82 -29.41 -9.96
CA ALA A 235 -6.13 -29.98 -10.28
C ALA A 235 -6.57 -29.63 -11.71
N ILE A 236 -6.38 -28.38 -12.15
CA ILE A 236 -6.65 -27.94 -13.52
C ILE A 236 -5.76 -28.68 -14.52
N ASN A 237 -4.45 -28.74 -14.25
CA ASN A 237 -3.50 -29.40 -15.14
C ASN A 237 -3.82 -30.89 -15.31
N SER A 238 -4.12 -31.59 -14.22
CA SER A 238 -4.51 -33.00 -14.25
C SER A 238 -5.76 -33.24 -15.11
N ALA A 239 -6.75 -32.34 -15.03
CA ALA A 239 -7.95 -32.40 -15.84
C ALA A 239 -7.66 -32.16 -17.34
N LEU A 240 -6.80 -31.20 -17.68
CA LEU A 240 -6.39 -30.92 -19.06
C LEU A 240 -5.62 -32.10 -19.68
N ILE A 241 -4.74 -32.75 -18.91
CA ILE A 241 -4.04 -33.96 -19.36
C ILE A 241 -5.04 -35.10 -19.60
N SER A 242 -6.02 -35.25 -18.70
CA SER A 242 -7.03 -36.30 -18.78
C SER A 242 -7.99 -36.11 -19.96
N SER A 243 -8.34 -34.86 -20.30
CA SER A 243 -9.24 -34.58 -21.44
C SER A 243 -8.57 -34.86 -22.79
N ARG A 244 -7.27 -34.55 -22.94
CA ARG A 244 -6.48 -34.87 -24.16
C ARG A 244 -6.35 -36.36 -24.42
N LYS A 245 -6.41 -37.21 -23.39
CA LYS A 245 -6.37 -38.68 -23.55
C LYS A 245 -7.71 -39.28 -23.97
N ARG A 246 -8.82 -38.52 -23.83
CA ARG A 246 -10.18 -38.98 -24.17
C ARG A 246 -10.64 -38.51 -25.56
N SER A 247 -9.94 -37.54 -26.15
CA SER A 247 -10.11 -37.07 -27.53
C SER A 247 -9.29 -37.90 -28.49
#